data_AF-A0A6I1KE30-F1
#
_entry.id   AF-A0A6I1KE30-F1
#
_cell.length_a   1.000
_cell.length_b   1.000
_cell.length_c   1.000
_cell.angle_alpha   90.00
_cell.angle_beta   90.00
_cell.angle_gamma   90.00
#
_symmetry.space_group_name_H-M   'P 1'
#
loop_
_entity.id
_entity.type
_entity.pdbx_description
1 polymer ?
#
loop_
_entity_poly.entity_id
_entity_poly.type
_entity_poly.pdbx_seq_one_letter_code
_entity_poly.pdbx_strand_id
1 'polypeptide(L)' 'MLEIFSSIGEVKGVYTMVDFYQYIKGIEYLICVAFFCGFPAFYRYIHKTDN' A
#
# COMPACT_ATOMS: atom_id res chain seq x y z
N MET A 1 13.04 3.56 14.38
CA MET A 1 12.79 3.85 12.95
C MET A 1 12.53 2.59 12.12
N LEU A 2 13.04 1.40 12.49
CA LEU A 2 12.77 0.12 11.80
C LEU A 2 11.52 -0.65 12.31
N GLU A 3 10.91 -0.24 13.42
CA GLU A 3 9.79 -0.98 14.06
C GLU A 3 8.52 -1.04 13.20
N ILE A 4 8.30 -0.06 12.31
CA ILE A 4 7.14 -0.02 11.42
C ILE A 4 7.11 -1.26 10.50
N PHE A 5 8.29 -1.72 10.04
CA PHE A 5 8.39 -2.92 9.21
C PHE A 5 8.25 -4.22 10.01
N SER A 6 8.54 -4.20 11.32
CA SER A 6 8.44 -5.38 12.18
C SER A 6 6.99 -5.77 12.49
N SER A 7 6.06 -4.83 12.39
CA SER A 7 4.61 -5.06 12.63
C SER A 7 3.81 -5.29 11.34
N ILE A 8 4.44 -5.17 10.16
CA ILE A 8 3.83 -5.56 8.88
C ILE A 8 3.81 -7.09 8.83
N GLY A 9 2.72 -7.69 9.31
CA GLY A 9 2.55 -9.15 9.38
C GLY A 9 2.15 -9.66 10.76
N GLU A 10 2.11 -8.82 11.79
CA GLU A 10 1.46 -9.19 13.04
C GLU A 10 -0.06 -9.28 12.80
N VAL A 11 -0.60 -10.49 12.94
CA VAL A 11 -2.04 -10.74 12.89
C VAL A 11 -2.66 -10.12 14.15
N LYS A 12 -3.00 -8.84 14.10
CA LYS A 12 -3.76 -8.19 15.17
C LYS A 12 -5.18 -8.77 15.18
N GLY A 13 -5.57 -9.33 16.31
CA GLY A 13 -6.96 -9.73 16.55
C GLY A 13 -7.87 -8.51 16.45
N VAL A 14 -8.71 -8.47 15.43
CA VAL A 14 -9.66 -7.38 15.20
C VAL A 14 -10.89 -7.64 16.07
N TYR A 15 -11.08 -6.83 17.13
CA TYR A 15 -12.11 -7.10 18.15
C TYR A 15 -13.51 -6.58 17.78
N THR A 16 -13.64 -5.68 16.79
CA THR A 16 -14.92 -5.08 16.38
C THR A 16 -15.05 -4.90 14.86
N MET A 17 -16.27 -4.91 14.33
CA MET A 17 -16.57 -4.70 12.89
C MET A 17 -16.02 -3.39 12.34
N VAL A 18 -15.97 -2.34 13.17
CA VAL A 18 -15.49 -1.01 12.79
C VAL A 18 -13.98 -1.04 12.56
N ASP A 19 -13.23 -1.71 13.43
CA ASP A 19 -11.77 -1.85 13.32
C ASP A 19 -11.37 -2.63 12.05
N PHE A 20 -12.16 -3.66 11.69
CA PHE A 20 -11.98 -4.41 10.44
C PHE A 20 -12.17 -3.54 9.20
N TYR A 21 -13.24 -2.74 9.20
CA TYR A 21 -13.52 -1.84 8.09
C TYR A 21 -12.44 -0.76 7.95
N GLN A 22 -11.95 -0.26 9.08
CA GLN A 22 -10.88 0.73 9.13
C GLN A 22 -9.54 0.16 8.64
N TYR A 23 -9.23 -1.09 8.99
CA TYR A 23 -8.06 -1.81 8.47
C TYR A 23 -8.11 -1.98 6.95
N ILE A 24 -9.23 -2.50 6.41
CA ILE A 24 -9.39 -2.67 4.95
C ILE A 24 -9.26 -1.33 4.23
N LYS A 25 -9.90 -0.29 4.75
CA LYS A 25 -9.80 1.06 4.19
C LYS A 25 -8.38 1.61 4.24
N GLY A 26 -7.63 1.33 5.30
CA GLY A 26 -6.20 1.67 5.39
C GLY A 26 -5.39 0.99 4.29
N ILE A 27 -5.62 -0.30 4.05
CA ILE A 27 -4.96 -1.05 2.97
C ILE A 27 -5.34 -0.50 1.59
N GLU A 28 -6.61 -0.15 1.37
CA GLU A 28 -7.07 0.47 0.12
C GLU A 28 -6.27 1.74 -0.20
N TYR A 29 -6.08 2.63 0.78
CA TYR A 29 -5.28 3.84 0.57
C TYR A 29 -3.81 3.56 0.26
N LEU A 30 -3.20 2.56 0.89
CA LEU A 30 -1.82 2.15 0.59
C LEU A 30 -1.69 1.63 -0.85
N ILE A 31 -2.65 0.82 -1.29
CA ILE A 31 -2.72 0.31 -2.66
C ILE A 31 -2.92 1.47 -3.64
N CYS A 32 -3.82 2.41 -3.34
CA CYS A 32 -4.03 3.61 -4.17
C CYS A 32 -2.73 4.41 -4.35
N VAL A 33 -1.96 4.64 -3.29
CA VAL A 33 -0.67 5.34 -3.38
C VAL A 33 0.34 4.55 -4.21
N ALA A 34 0.42 3.23 -4.01
CA ALA A 34 1.31 2.36 -4.77
C ALA A 34 1.00 2.40 -6.27
N PHE A 35 -0.28 2.35 -6.67
CA PHE A 35 -0.67 2.49 -8.07
C PHE A 35 -0.49 3.91 -8.59
N PHE A 36 -0.79 4.94 -7.78
CA PHE A 36 -0.64 6.34 -8.18
C PHE A 36 0.82 6.70 -8.47
N CYS A 37 1.78 6.16 -7.72
CA CYS A 37 3.21 6.37 -7.96
C CYS A 37 3.80 5.35 -8.95
N GLY A 38 3.40 4.08 -8.85
CA GLY A 38 3.90 2.99 -9.67
C GLY A 38 3.50 3.10 -11.13
N PHE A 39 2.25 3.49 -11.41
CA PHE A 39 1.74 3.63 -12.78
C PHE A 39 2.49 4.69 -13.61
N PRO A 40 2.67 5.96 -13.16
CA PRO A 40 3.44 6.94 -13.91
C PRO A 40 4.93 6.59 -13.98
N ALA A 41 5.51 5.95 -12.95
CA ALA A 41 6.87 5.48 -12.99
C ALA A 41 7.07 4.39 -14.06
N PHE A 42 6.15 3.43 -14.11
CA PHE A 42 6.13 2.36 -15.11
C PHE A 42 5.88 2.89 -16.53
N TYR A 43 4.93 3.81 -16.68
CA TYR A 43 4.64 4.45 -17.97
C TYR A 43 5.87 5.20 -18.51
N ARG A 44 6.55 5.96 -17.65
CA ARG A 44 7.80 6.63 -18.00
C ARG A 44 8.91 5.64 -18.33
N TYR A 45 9.01 4.53 -17.60
CA TYR A 45 10.02 3.50 -17.86
C TYR A 45 9.90 2.89 -19.26
N ILE A 46 8.67 2.55 -19.68
CA ILE A 46 8.43 2.01 -21.03
C ILE A 46 8.75 3.06 -22.11
N HIS A 47 8.24 4.29 -21.97
CA HIS A 47 8.42 5.33 -22.98
C HIS A 47 9.82 5.98 -22.99
N LYS A 48 10.70 5.60 -22.05
CA LYS A 48 12.09 6.08 -22.02
C LYS A 48 12.99 5.29 -23.00
N THR A 49 12.53 4.15 -23.52
CA THR A 49 13.24 3.27 -24.47
C THR A 49 12.83 3.56 -25.92
N ASP A 50 12.62 4.83 -26.28
CA ASP A 50 12.33 5.26 -27.66
C ASP A 50 13.29 6.36 -28.14
N ASN A 51 14.52 6.38 -27.62
CA ASN A 51 15.63 7.17 -28.17
C ASN A 51 16.82 6.26 -28.48
#